data_AF-A0A377C5I8-F1
#
_entry.id   AF-A0A377C5I8-F1
#
_cell.length_a   1.000
_cell.length_b   1.000
_cell.length_c   1.000
_cell.angle_alpha   90.00
_cell.angle_beta   90.00
_cell.angle_gamma   90.00
#
_symmetry.space_group_name_H-M   'P 1'
#
loop_
_entity.id
_entity.type
_entity.pdbx_description
1 polymer ?
#
loop_
_entity_poly.entity_id
_entity_poly.type
_entity_poly.pdbx_seq_one_letter_code
_entity_poly.pdbx_strand_id
1 'polypeptide(L)' 'MFKSTLAAMAAVFALSALSPAAMAAKGDPHVLLTTSAGNIELELDKQKAPVSVQNFVDYVNSGFITTLPFTASFLAL' A
#
# COMPACT_ATOMS: atom_id res chain seq x y z
N MET A 1 -4.66 23.58 -40.42
CA MET A 1 -3.68 23.74 -39.33
C MET A 1 -4.28 23.52 -37.93
N PHE A 2 -5.55 23.87 -37.68
CA PHE A 2 -6.23 23.66 -36.37
C PHE A 2 -6.50 22.21 -35.94
N LYS A 3 -6.59 21.28 -36.90
CA LYS A 3 -6.85 19.85 -36.60
C LYS A 3 -5.65 19.15 -35.97
N SER A 4 -4.43 19.60 -36.29
CA SER A 4 -3.18 19.01 -35.79
C SER A 4 -2.85 19.49 -34.38
N THR A 5 -3.24 20.73 -34.03
CA THR A 5 -3.08 21.29 -32.68
C THR A 5 -4.06 20.67 -31.68
N LEU A 6 -5.29 20.37 -32.10
CA LEU A 6 -6.25 19.66 -31.25
C LEU A 6 -5.79 18.23 -30.92
N ALA A 7 -5.23 17.53 -31.91
CA ALA A 7 -4.71 16.18 -31.72
C ALA A 7 -3.52 16.15 -30.75
N ALA A 8 -2.63 17.16 -30.80
CA ALA A 8 -1.49 17.27 -29.90
C ALA A 8 -1.92 17.53 -28.43
N MET A 9 -2.94 18.35 -28.21
CA MET A 9 -3.46 18.61 -26.85
C MET A 9 -4.13 17.37 -26.23
N ALA A 10 -4.83 16.56 -27.03
CA ALA A 10 -5.41 15.31 -26.57
C ALA A 10 -4.34 14.27 -26.17
N ALA A 11 -3.22 14.22 -26.91
CA ALA A 11 -2.11 13.32 -26.60
C ALA A 11 -1.38 13.67 -25.29
N VAL A 12 -1.25 14.96 -24.97
CA VAL A 12 -0.63 15.42 -23.70
C VAL A 12 -1.52 15.10 -22.49
N PHE A 13 -2.84 15.20 -22.64
CA PHE A 13 -3.80 14.85 -21.57
C PHE A 13 -3.85 13.34 -21.29
N ALA A 14 -3.64 12.51 -22.32
CA ALA A 14 -3.58 11.05 -22.17
C ALA A 14 -2.35 10.58 -21.38
N LEU A 15 -1.23 11.34 -21.42
CA LEU A 15 0.01 10.95 -20.75
C LEU A 15 0.04 11.30 -19.25
N SER A 16 -0.80 12.24 -18.79
CA SER A 16 -0.93 12.59 -17.37
C SER A 16 -1.70 11.56 -16.52
N ALA A 17 -2.28 10.53 -17.13
CA ALA A 17 -3.04 9.50 -16.42
C ALA A 17 -2.16 8.36 -15.86
N LEU A 18 -0.86 8.33 -16.17
CA LEU A 18 0.05 7.33 -15.62
C LEU A 18 0.56 7.81 -14.25
N SER A 19 -0.26 7.65 -13.22
CA SER A 19 0.14 7.87 -11.84
C SER A 19 1.18 6.80 -11.42
N PRO A 20 2.35 7.18 -10.86
CA PRO A 20 3.37 6.22 -10.38
C PRO A 20 2.95 5.35 -9.19
N ALA A 21 1.71 5.45 -8.71
CA ALA A 21 1.26 4.81 -7.49
C ALA A 21 1.10 3.28 -7.59
N ALA A 22 1.19 2.70 -8.79
CA ALA A 22 1.03 1.26 -9.01
C ALA A 22 2.30 0.44 -8.77
N MET A 23 3.43 1.06 -8.42
CA MET A 23 4.66 0.35 -8.00
C MET A 23 4.73 0.19 -6.47
N ALA A 24 3.61 -0.17 -5.84
CA ALA A 24 3.68 -0.75 -4.50
C ALA A 24 4.30 -2.15 -4.63
N ALA A 25 5.30 -2.43 -3.77
CA ALA A 25 6.13 -3.63 -3.78
C ALA A 25 5.37 -4.91 -4.19
N LYS A 26 5.97 -5.69 -5.09
CA LYS A 26 5.42 -6.89 -5.72
C LYS A 26 5.16 -8.08 -4.76
N GLY A 27 5.24 -7.85 -3.44
CA GLY A 27 5.08 -8.85 -2.38
C GLY A 27 3.89 -8.56 -1.48
N ASP A 28 3.45 -9.59 -0.77
CA ASP A 28 2.47 -9.45 0.31
C ASP A 28 3.07 -8.61 1.46
N PRO A 29 2.27 -7.82 2.21
CA PRO A 29 2.78 -7.01 3.31
C PRO A 29 3.36 -7.86 4.42
N HIS A 30 4.52 -7.43 4.93
CA HIS A 30 5.12 -8.00 6.14
C HIS A 30 4.96 -7.05 7.32
N VAL A 31 4.58 -7.63 8.46
CA VAL A 31 4.30 -6.90 9.70
C VAL A 31 5.10 -7.54 10.82
N LEU A 32 5.86 -6.71 11.54
CA LEU A 32 6.52 -7.09 12.76
C LEU A 32 5.58 -6.81 13.93
N LEU A 33 5.18 -7.85 14.63
CA LEU A 33 4.44 -7.76 15.88
C LEU A 33 5.41 -7.96 17.06
N THR A 34 5.65 -6.90 17.80
CA THR A 34 6.46 -6.91 19.01
C THR A 34 5.57 -7.24 20.21
N THR A 35 5.90 -8.32 20.91
CA THR A 35 5.19 -8.78 22.11
C THR A 35 6.16 -8.97 23.28
N SER A 36 5.63 -9.15 24.49
CA SER A 36 6.46 -9.46 25.67
C SER A 36 7.18 -10.82 25.58
N ALA A 37 6.71 -11.74 24.74
CA ALA A 37 7.32 -13.04 24.50
C ALA A 37 8.35 -13.02 23.35
N GLY A 38 8.54 -11.87 22.70
CA GLY A 38 9.42 -11.70 21.54
C GLY A 38 8.67 -11.20 20.30
N ASN A 39 9.40 -11.22 19.18
CA ASN A 39 8.94 -10.69 17.90
C ASN A 39 8.32 -11.80 17.04
N ILE A 40 7.21 -11.47 16.38
CA ILE A 40 6.53 -12.34 15.43
C ILE A 40 6.44 -11.60 14.09
N GLU A 41 6.90 -12.24 13.02
CA GLU A 41 6.71 -11.72 11.67
C GLU A 41 5.45 -12.34 11.05
N LEU A 42 4.59 -11.49 10.47
CA LEU A 42 3.39 -11.90 9.76
C LEU A 42 3.48 -11.47 8.29
N GLU A 43 3.28 -12.41 7.38
CA GLU A 43 3.03 -12.14 5.96
C GLU A 43 1.51 -12.17 5.69
N LEU A 44 1.00 -11.12 5.05
CA LEU A 44 -0.43 -10.93 4.85
C LEU A 44 -0.87 -11.28 3.42
N ASP A 45 -1.51 -12.43 3.23
CA ASP A 45 -1.99 -12.91 1.92
C ASP A 45 -3.10 -11.99 1.34
N LYS A 46 -2.71 -11.05 0.48
CA LYS A 46 -3.64 -10.14 -0.20
C LYS A 46 -4.48 -10.84 -1.26
N GLN A 47 -3.97 -11.94 -1.85
CA GLN A 47 -4.68 -12.65 -2.91
C GLN A 47 -5.93 -13.33 -2.36
N LYS A 48 -5.83 -13.91 -1.17
CA LYS A 48 -6.91 -14.64 -0.51
C LYS A 48 -7.84 -13.73 0.30
N ALA A 49 -7.33 -12.64 0.89
CA ALA A 49 -8.10 -11.80 1.80
C ALA A 49 -7.88 -10.28 1.59
N PRO A 50 -8.11 -9.74 0.38
CA PRO A 50 -7.70 -8.38 0.02
C PRO A 50 -8.30 -7.29 0.93
N VAL A 51 -9.58 -7.40 1.30
CA VAL A 51 -10.27 -6.42 2.15
C VAL A 51 -9.77 -6.49 3.60
N SER A 52 -9.54 -7.69 4.12
CA SER A 52 -9.06 -7.88 5.48
C SER A 52 -7.63 -7.38 5.64
N VAL A 53 -6.77 -7.65 4.65
CA VAL A 53 -5.40 -7.13 4.63
C VAL A 53 -5.40 -5.61 4.61
N GLN A 54 -6.24 -4.99 3.76
CA GLN A 54 -6.34 -3.53 3.72
C GLN A 54 -6.80 -2.95 5.07
N ASN A 55 -7.85 -3.51 5.68
CA ASN A 55 -8.33 -3.05 6.99
C ASN A 55 -7.23 -3.15 8.06
N PHE A 56 -6.49 -4.26 8.10
CA PHE A 56 -5.38 -4.42 9.04
C PHE A 56 -4.31 -3.36 8.83
N VAL A 57 -3.91 -3.14 7.57
CA VAL A 57 -2.92 -2.12 7.20
C VAL A 57 -3.35 -0.73 7.67
N ASP A 58 -4.62 -0.39 7.50
CA ASP A 58 -5.18 0.90 7.91
C ASP A 58 -5.19 1.06 9.44
N TYR A 59 -5.48 -0.01 10.19
CA TYR A 59 -5.40 0.01 11.65
C TYR A 59 -3.97 0.18 12.18
N VAL A 60 -2.97 -0.43 11.52
CA VAL A 60 -1.57 -0.23 11.86
C VAL A 60 -1.13 1.22 11.56
N ASN A 61 -1.46 1.73 10.37
CA ASN A 61 -1.10 3.09 9.96
C ASN A 61 -1.76 4.18 10.80
N SER A 62 -3.00 3.95 11.28
CA SER A 62 -3.70 4.88 12.16
C SER A 62 -3.17 4.89 13.61
N GLY A 63 -2.22 3.99 13.95
CA GLY A 63 -1.68 3.86 15.30
C GLY A 63 -2.66 3.25 16.31
N PHE A 64 -3.79 2.70 15.85
CA PHE A 64 -4.81 2.11 16.72
C PHE A 64 -4.26 0.89 17.48
N ILE A 65 -3.42 0.10 16.80
CA ILE A 65 -2.82 -1.13 17.36
C ILE A 65 -1.60 -0.84 18.27
N THR A 66 -1.18 0.41 18.41
CA THR A 66 -0.02 0.81 19.23
C THR A 66 -0.32 0.91 20.74
N THR A 67 -1.60 0.90 21.13
CA THR A 67 -2.04 1.11 22.53
C THR A 67 -2.26 -0.17 23.34
N LEU A 68 -2.17 -1.33 22.69
CA LEU A 68 -2.34 -2.63 23.31
C LEU A 68 -0.97 -3.11 23.88
N PRO A 69 -0.90 -4.17 24.72
CA PRO A 69 0.38 -4.71 25.21
C PRO A 69 1.27 -5.32 24.08
N PHE A 70 0.92 -5.06 22.83
CA PHE A 70 1.61 -5.45 21.62
C PHE A 70 1.71 -4.24 20.71
N THR A 71 2.79 -4.15 19.94
CA THR A 71 3.00 -3.10 18.94
C THR A 71 3.20 -3.73 17.58
N ALA A 72 2.41 -3.32 16.59
CA ALA A 72 2.56 -3.76 15.20
C ALA A 72 3.19 -2.64 14.37
N SER A 73 4.24 -2.96 13.61
CA SER A 73 4.86 -2.05 12.65
C SER A 73 5.17 -2.76 11.35
N PHE A 74 5.11 -2.06 10.22
CA PHE A 74 5.56 -2.63 8.96
C PHE A 74 7.06 -2.92 9.01
N LEU A 75 7.47 -4.09 8.49
CA LEU A 75 8.88 -4.32 8.22
C LEU A 75 9.30 -3.40 7.08
N ALA A 76 10.28 -2.54 7.35
CA ALA A 76 11.00 -1.86 6.28
C ALA A 76 11.91 -2.90 5.62
N LEU A 77 11.59 -3.27 4.39
CA LEU A 77 12.49 -3.99 3.48
C LEU A 77 13.62 -3.08 3.01
#